data_AF-A0A430Q1U4-F1
#
_entry.id   AF-A0A430Q1U4-F1
#
_cell.length_a   1.000
_cell.length_b   1.000
_cell.length_c   1.000
_cell.angle_alpha   90.00
_cell.angle_beta   90.00
_cell.angle_gamma   90.00
#
_symmetry.space_group_name_H-M   'P 1'
#
loop_
_entity.id
_entity.type
_entity.pdbx_description
1 polymer ?
#
loop_
_entity_poly.entity_id
_entity_poly.type
_entity_poly.pdbx_seq_one_letter_code
_entity_poly.pdbx_strand_id
1 'polypeptide(L)'
;MNAPASFEPFLLADGEKKSGSLTHYYTCRISFEKDTQVPNAAIFTLNREDHTVGNMITCQLLKDPRVLFAGYKAPHPLEHKIVIRVHTAHPATPVDVFVSALKDLISEISNIEEQFRVSDHFFINLILFRWRQNETLHLYILFIYIFITIK
;
A
#
# COMPACT_ATOMS: atom_id res chain seq x y z
N MET A 1 -23.17 23.21 -9.56
CA MET A 1 -22.69 21.89 -10.01
C MET A 1 -22.83 20.93 -8.83
N ASN A 2 -23.38 19.73 -9.03
CA ASN A 2 -23.60 18.73 -7.97
C ASN A 2 -22.45 17.72 -7.87
N ALA A 3 -21.24 18.14 -8.21
CA ALA A 3 -20.07 17.27 -8.11
C ALA A 3 -19.51 17.34 -6.68
N PRO A 4 -19.19 16.19 -6.07
CA PRO A 4 -18.51 16.17 -4.77
C PRO A 4 -17.12 16.81 -4.87
N ALA A 5 -16.60 17.29 -3.74
CA ALA A 5 -15.26 17.86 -3.72
C ALA A 5 -14.20 16.76 -3.93
N SER A 6 -13.08 17.12 -4.56
CA SER A 6 -11.99 16.17 -4.90
C SER A 6 -11.34 15.49 -3.69
N PHE A 7 -11.52 16.03 -2.47
CA PHE A 7 -10.96 15.48 -1.24
C PHE A 7 -11.85 14.47 -0.51
N GLU A 8 -13.14 14.43 -0.84
CA GLU A 8 -14.09 13.53 -0.22
C GLU A 8 -13.74 12.03 -0.40
N PRO A 9 -13.10 11.57 -1.49
CA PRO A 9 -12.74 10.17 -1.65
C PRO A 9 -11.82 9.61 -0.56
N PHE A 10 -10.94 10.44 0.00
CA PHE A 10 -9.87 9.99 0.92
C PHE A 10 -10.00 10.54 2.35
N LEU A 11 -10.77 11.61 2.56
CA LEU A 11 -11.03 12.13 3.91
C LEU A 11 -12.24 11.42 4.52
N LEU A 12 -12.07 10.94 5.77
CA LEU A 12 -13.20 10.47 6.56
C LEU A 12 -14.06 11.65 7.00
N ALA A 13 -15.38 11.46 6.99
CA ALA A 13 -16.30 12.47 7.47
C ALA A 13 -16.13 12.67 8.98
N ASP A 14 -16.37 13.88 9.48
CA ASP A 14 -16.11 14.23 10.88
C ASP A 14 -16.93 13.41 11.89
N GLY A 15 -18.06 12.83 11.46
CA GLY A 15 -18.90 11.92 12.28
C GLY A 15 -18.43 10.46 12.31
N GLU A 16 -17.50 10.06 11.44
CA GLU A 16 -16.89 8.72 11.47
C GLU A 16 -15.69 8.67 12.42
N LYS A 17 -15.23 9.80 12.95
CA LYS A 17 -14.19 9.87 13.99
C LYS A 17 -14.86 9.64 15.34
N LYS A 18 -14.70 8.45 15.96
CA LYS A 18 -15.09 8.31 17.37
C LYS A 18 -14.30 9.30 18.23
N SER A 19 -15.04 10.07 19.02
CA SER A 19 -14.58 11.02 20.03
C SER A 19 -13.41 10.46 20.86
N GLY A 20 -12.21 10.98 20.66
CA GLY A 20 -11.03 10.61 21.43
C GLY A 20 -9.86 11.54 21.13
N SER A 21 -9.64 12.46 22.06
CA SER A 21 -8.48 13.36 22.25
C SER A 21 -7.33 13.23 21.24
N LEU A 22 -7.18 14.24 20.36
CA LEU A 22 -5.99 14.88 19.75
C LEU A 22 -4.70 14.10 19.41
N THR A 23 -4.62 12.78 19.55
CA THR A 23 -3.39 12.00 19.27
C THR A 23 -3.63 10.73 18.46
N HIS A 24 -4.87 10.44 18.03
CA HIS A 24 -5.19 9.25 17.22
C HIS A 24 -6.20 9.57 16.10
N TYR A 25 -5.71 9.96 14.92
CA TYR A 25 -6.54 10.33 13.75
C TYR A 25 -6.97 9.13 12.86
N TYR A 26 -6.79 7.88 13.30
CA TYR A 26 -6.84 6.70 12.41
C TYR A 26 -7.93 5.65 12.69
N THR A 27 -8.80 5.82 13.70
CA THR A 27 -9.45 4.67 14.35
C THR A 27 -10.81 4.20 13.79
N CYS A 28 -11.32 4.74 12.69
CA CYS A 28 -12.61 4.29 12.12
C CYS A 28 -12.60 4.09 10.59
N ARG A 29 -11.47 3.70 10.01
CA ARG A 29 -11.41 3.28 8.59
C ARG A 29 -12.01 1.90 8.32
N ILE A 30 -12.03 1.03 9.33
CA ILE A 30 -12.38 -0.39 9.17
C ILE A 30 -13.50 -0.75 10.14
N SER A 31 -14.60 -1.31 9.64
CA SER A 31 -15.60 -1.99 10.46
C SER A 31 -15.53 -3.51 10.26
N PHE A 32 -15.81 -4.24 11.33
CA PHE A 32 -15.72 -5.70 11.39
C PHE A 32 -17.07 -6.27 11.79
N GLU A 33 -17.56 -7.20 10.96
CA GLU A 33 -18.80 -7.92 11.20
C GLU A 33 -18.55 -9.42 11.02
N LYS A 34 -19.01 -10.23 11.97
CA LYS A 34 -18.96 -11.68 11.83
C LYS A 34 -20.14 -12.13 10.98
N ASP A 35 -19.87 -12.98 9.99
CA ASP A 35 -20.93 -13.56 9.17
C ASP A 35 -21.68 -14.62 9.99
N THR A 36 -23.02 -14.56 9.96
CA THR A 36 -23.89 -15.50 10.68
C THR A 36 -24.27 -16.71 9.83
N GLN A 37 -24.07 -16.62 8.50
CA GLN A 37 -24.48 -17.68 7.57
C GLN A 37 -23.46 -18.81 7.46
N VAL A 38 -22.18 -18.50 7.63
CA VAL A 38 -21.07 -19.44 7.46
C VAL A 38 -20.18 -19.43 8.71
N PRO A 39 -19.82 -20.59 9.28
CA PRO A 39 -18.91 -20.63 10.43
C PRO A 39 -17.53 -20.10 10.05
N ASN A 40 -16.84 -19.42 10.96
CA ASN A 40 -15.51 -18.84 10.73
C ASN A 40 -15.42 -17.96 9.46
N ALA A 41 -16.46 -17.18 9.19
CA ALA A 41 -16.46 -16.17 8.16
C ALA A 41 -16.59 -14.76 8.78
N ALA A 42 -15.88 -13.81 8.20
CA ALA A 42 -15.90 -12.42 8.61
C ALA A 42 -16.00 -11.49 7.40
N ILE A 43 -16.66 -10.36 7.61
CA ILE A 43 -16.83 -9.29 6.66
C ILE A 43 -16.11 -8.06 7.23
N PHE A 44 -15.10 -7.61 6.49
CA PHE A 44 -14.35 -6.39 6.77
C PHE A 44 -14.81 -5.32 5.80
N THR A 45 -15.17 -4.17 6.31
CA THR A 45 -15.61 -3.04 5.49
C THR A 45 -14.63 -1.90 5.68
N LEU A 46 -13.98 -1.49 4.60
CA LEU A 46 -13.00 -0.43 4.55
C LEU A 46 -13.65 0.79 3.90
N ASN A 47 -13.71 1.89 4.62
CA ASN A 47 -14.26 3.16 4.13
C ASN A 47 -13.13 4.02 3.57
N ARG A 48 -13.43 4.78 2.50
CA ARG A 48 -12.52 5.68 1.79
C ARG A 48 -11.30 4.98 1.17
N GLU A 49 -11.48 3.71 0.82
CA GLU A 49 -10.47 2.89 0.13
C GLU A 49 -11.04 2.37 -1.20
N ASP A 50 -10.16 1.90 -2.07
CA ASP A 50 -10.46 1.49 -3.43
C ASP A 50 -9.96 0.07 -3.77
N HIS A 51 -10.08 -0.30 -5.04
CA HIS A 51 -9.62 -1.59 -5.56
C HIS A 51 -8.12 -1.81 -5.37
N THR A 52 -7.32 -0.74 -5.23
CA THR A 52 -5.87 -0.83 -5.04
C THR A 52 -5.56 -1.62 -3.76
N VAL A 53 -6.12 -1.19 -2.63
CA VAL A 53 -5.95 -1.86 -1.34
C VAL A 53 -6.73 -3.18 -1.29
N GLY A 54 -7.96 -3.20 -1.81
CA GLY A 54 -8.81 -4.39 -1.80
C GLY A 54 -8.17 -5.58 -2.54
N ASN A 55 -7.62 -5.35 -3.73
CA ASN A 55 -6.96 -6.37 -4.51
C ASN A 55 -5.67 -6.85 -3.85
N MET A 56 -4.85 -5.91 -3.35
CA MET A 56 -3.58 -6.22 -2.70
C MET A 56 -3.76 -7.15 -1.49
N ILE A 57 -4.72 -6.83 -0.61
CA ILE A 57 -5.03 -7.65 0.56
C ILE A 57 -5.60 -9.00 0.16
N THR A 58 -6.52 -9.04 -0.81
CA THR A 58 -7.15 -10.30 -1.25
C THR A 58 -6.12 -11.25 -1.87
N CYS A 59 -5.20 -10.73 -2.69
CA CYS A 59 -4.10 -11.51 -3.24
C CYS A 59 -3.24 -12.12 -2.12
N GLN A 60 -2.92 -11.36 -1.07
CA GLN A 60 -2.12 -11.86 0.05
C GLN A 60 -2.85 -12.92 0.87
N LEU A 61 -4.16 -12.74 1.09
CA LEU A 61 -4.99 -13.73 1.79
C LEU A 61 -5.08 -15.05 1.03
N LEU A 62 -5.16 -15.01 -0.29
CA LEU A 62 -5.21 -16.22 -1.13
C LEU A 62 -3.88 -16.99 -1.15
N LYS A 63 -2.76 -16.38 -0.74
CA LYS A 63 -1.49 -17.09 -0.57
C LYS A 63 -1.47 -17.99 0.68
N ASP A 64 -2.32 -17.73 1.67
CA ASP A 64 -2.34 -18.48 2.93
C ASP A 64 -3.20 -19.76 2.79
N PRO A 65 -2.63 -20.97 3.01
CA PRO A 65 -3.39 -22.23 2.89
C PRO A 65 -4.50 -22.39 3.94
N ARG A 66 -4.52 -21.58 5.00
CA ARG A 66 -5.56 -21.60 6.03
C ARG A 66 -6.85 -20.90 5.58
N VAL A 67 -6.79 -20.13 4.49
CA VAL A 67 -7.92 -19.42 3.91
C VAL A 67 -8.64 -20.32 2.92
N LEU A 68 -9.93 -20.51 3.14
CA LEU A 68 -10.80 -21.27 2.24
C LEU A 68 -11.39 -20.37 1.15
N PHE A 69 -11.70 -19.13 1.52
CA PHE A 69 -12.23 -18.13 0.59
C PHE A 69 -11.82 -16.72 1.03
N ALA A 70 -11.33 -15.94 0.08
CA ALA A 70 -11.14 -14.50 0.23
C ALA A 70 -11.60 -13.81 -1.05
N GLY A 71 -12.36 -12.72 -0.89
CA GLY A 71 -12.82 -11.93 -2.01
C GLY A 71 -13.29 -10.56 -1.55
N TYR A 72 -13.24 -9.58 -2.44
CA TYR A 72 -13.68 -8.23 -2.17
C TYR A 72 -14.65 -7.72 -3.24
N LYS A 73 -15.47 -6.74 -2.86
CA LYS A 73 -16.35 -6.03 -3.78
C LYS A 73 -16.44 -4.55 -3.43
N ALA A 74 -16.55 -3.71 -4.46
CA ALA A 74 -17.01 -2.34 -4.34
C ALA A 74 -18.53 -2.33 -4.56
N PRO A 75 -19.35 -1.91 -3.58
CA PRO A 75 -20.81 -1.95 -3.70
C PRO A 75 -21.32 -0.99 -4.77
N HIS A 76 -20.70 0.19 -4.89
CA HIS A 76 -21.04 1.17 -5.91
C HIS A 76 -19.79 1.99 -6.29
N PRO A 77 -19.52 2.28 -7.58
CA PRO A 77 -18.33 3.03 -7.99
C PRO A 77 -18.24 4.47 -7.47
N LEU A 78 -19.37 5.12 -7.19
CA LEU A 78 -19.42 6.48 -6.61
C LEU A 78 -19.17 6.49 -5.10
N GLU A 79 -19.22 5.34 -4.43
CA GLU A 79 -18.95 5.23 -3.00
C GLU A 79 -17.55 4.64 -2.82
N HIS A 80 -16.66 5.41 -2.20
CA HIS A 80 -15.33 4.93 -1.85
C HIS A 80 -15.41 4.03 -0.64
N LYS A 81 -15.82 2.77 -0.87
CA LYS A 81 -16.00 1.75 0.17
C LYS A 81 -15.73 0.38 -0.42
N ILE A 82 -14.96 -0.44 0.30
CA ILE A 82 -14.65 -1.81 -0.10
C ILE A 82 -15.10 -2.77 0.98
N VAL A 83 -15.76 -3.85 0.58
CA VAL A 83 -16.20 -4.93 1.47
C VAL A 83 -15.41 -6.18 1.12
N ILE A 84 -14.62 -6.67 2.07
CA ILE A 84 -13.81 -7.88 1.98
C ILE A 84 -14.47 -8.97 2.80
N ARG A 85 -14.69 -10.14 2.21
CA ARG A 85 -15.18 -11.34 2.88
C ARG A 85 -14.05 -12.35 2.97
N VAL A 86 -13.81 -12.85 4.18
CA VAL A 86 -12.77 -13.84 4.47
C VAL A 86 -13.40 -15.02 5.20
N HIS A 87 -13.08 -16.22 4.75
CA HIS A 87 -13.49 -17.47 5.36
C HIS A 87 -12.27 -18.35 5.58
N THR A 88 -12.08 -18.81 6.82
CA THR A 88 -10.90 -19.58 7.24
C THR A 88 -11.29 -20.95 7.77
N ALA A 89 -10.39 -21.91 7.61
CA ALA A 89 -10.49 -23.20 8.27
C ALA A 89 -10.15 -23.09 9.76
N HIS A 90 -10.81 -23.89 10.59
CA HIS A 90 -10.42 -24.04 12.00
C HIS A 90 -9.04 -24.73 12.07
N PRO A 91 -8.09 -24.31 12.92
CA PRO A 91 -8.21 -23.49 14.13
C PRO A 91 -8.03 -21.97 13.97
N ALA A 92 -7.75 -21.47 12.77
CA ALA A 92 -7.39 -20.06 12.58
C ALA A 92 -8.62 -19.13 12.55
N THR A 93 -8.54 -17.99 13.23
CA THR A 93 -9.60 -16.98 13.15
C THR A 93 -9.39 -16.08 11.92
N PRO A 94 -10.47 -15.61 11.26
CA PRO A 94 -10.36 -14.70 10.11
C PRO A 94 -9.61 -13.40 10.43
N VAL A 95 -9.70 -12.93 11.68
CA VAL A 95 -9.02 -11.71 12.14
C VAL A 95 -7.51 -11.94 12.21
N ASP A 96 -7.08 -13.06 12.78
CA ASP A 96 -5.65 -13.36 12.91
C ASP A 96 -4.99 -13.53 11.55
N VAL A 97 -5.67 -14.23 10.62
CA VAL A 97 -5.19 -14.41 9.25
C VAL A 97 -5.13 -13.08 8.50
N PHE A 98 -6.12 -12.21 8.70
CA PHE A 98 -6.13 -10.88 8.11
C PHE A 98 -4.95 -10.02 8.60
N VAL A 99 -4.68 -10.03 9.91
CA VAL A 99 -3.54 -9.30 10.49
C VAL A 99 -2.20 -9.90 10.03
N SER A 100 -2.10 -11.22 9.94
CA SER A 100 -0.91 -11.90 9.40
C SER A 100 -0.64 -11.45 7.97
N ALA A 101 -1.65 -11.51 7.10
CA ALA A 101 -1.53 -11.08 5.71
C ALA A 101 -1.06 -9.63 5.59
N LEU A 102 -1.59 -8.72 6.42
CA LEU A 102 -1.14 -7.32 6.42
C LEU A 102 0.33 -7.17 6.83
N LYS A 103 0.80 -7.93 7.83
CA LYS A 103 2.21 -7.90 8.24
C LYS A 103 3.13 -8.43 7.16
N ASP A 104 2.73 -9.53 6.52
CA ASP A 104 3.50 -10.14 5.42
C ASP A 104 3.61 -9.18 4.24
N LEU A 105 2.51 -8.49 3.91
CA LEU A 105 2.48 -7.48 2.86
C LEU A 105 3.40 -6.29 3.14
N ILE A 106 3.39 -5.77 4.37
CA ILE A 106 4.30 -4.69 4.79
C ILE A 106 5.75 -5.16 4.64
N SER A 107 6.06 -6.37 5.09
CA SER A 107 7.41 -6.94 4.97
C SER A 107 7.84 -7.11 3.51
N GLU A 108 6.94 -7.52 2.62
CA GLU A 108 7.20 -7.68 1.19
C GLU A 108 7.53 -6.32 0.54
N ILE A 109 6.75 -5.28 0.86
CA ILE A 109 6.98 -3.92 0.36
C ILE A 109 8.30 -3.36 0.88
N SER A 110 8.61 -3.52 2.17
CA SER A 110 9.89 -3.07 2.74
C SER A 110 11.10 -3.75 2.08
N ASN A 111 11.00 -5.05 1.79
CA ASN A 111 12.07 -5.76 1.08
C ASN A 111 12.26 -5.23 -0.36
N ILE A 112 11.16 -4.95 -1.07
CA ILE A 112 11.23 -4.36 -2.41
C ILE A 112 11.87 -2.97 -2.36
N GLU A 113 11.51 -2.13 -1.38
CA GLU A 113 12.11 -0.80 -1.19
C GLU A 113 13.62 -0.88 -0.98
N GLU A 114 14.07 -1.80 -0.13
CA GLU A 114 15.51 -2.01 0.14
C GLU A 114 16.26 -2.47 -1.13
N GLN A 115 15.71 -3.45 -1.85
CA GLN A 115 16.30 -3.94 -3.10
C GLN A 115 16.38 -2.85 -4.18
N PHE A 116 15.34 -2.03 -4.29
CA PHE A 116 15.31 -0.90 -5.20
C PHE A 116 16.39 0.13 -4.85
N ARG A 117 16.50 0.50 -3.56
CA ARG A 117 17.54 1.43 -3.07
C ARG A 117 18.96 0.93 -3.33
N VAL A 118 19.23 -0.36 -3.14
CA VAL A 118 20.54 -0.97 -3.42
C VAL A 118 20.85 -0.93 -4.93
N SER A 119 19.84 -1.23 -5.76
CA SER A 119 19.97 -1.22 -7.22
C SER A 119 20.27 0.18 -7.76
N ASP A 120 19.59 1.20 -7.23
CA ASP A 120 19.84 2.61 -7.58
C ASP A 120 21.27 3.01 -7.23
N HIS A 121 21.73 2.69 -6.03
CA HIS A 121 23.10 2.98 -5.62
C HIS A 121 24.13 2.24 -6.50
N PHE A 122 23.88 0.99 -6.86
CA PHE A 122 24.74 0.23 -7.77
C PHE A 122 24.78 0.85 -9.16
N PHE A 123 23.63 1.27 -9.70
CA PHE A 123 23.53 1.88 -11.03
C PHE A 123 24.29 3.23 -11.09
N ILE A 124 24.17 4.06 -10.05
CA ILE A 124 24.92 5.32 -9.93
C ILE A 124 26.42 5.05 -9.86
N ASN A 125 26.86 4.10 -9.02
CA ASN A 125 28.29 3.75 -8.92
C ASN A 125 28.84 3.16 -10.22
N LEU A 126 28.04 2.37 -10.96
CA LEU A 126 28.41 1.82 -12.25
C LEU A 126 28.57 2.92 -13.31
N ILE A 127 27.66 3.91 -13.32
CA ILE A 127 27.76 5.08 -14.20
C ILE A 127 29.01 5.89 -13.86
N LEU A 128 29.26 6.18 -12.57
CA LEU A 128 30.43 6.92 -12.12
C LEU A 128 31.75 6.17 -12.42
N PHE A 129 31.77 4.85 -12.27
CA PHE A 129 32.92 4.02 -12.61
C PHE A 129 33.19 4.00 -14.12
N ARG A 130 32.15 3.83 -14.95
CA ARG A 130 32.27 3.92 -16.41
C ARG A 130 32.72 5.30 -16.86
N TRP A 131 32.29 6.36 -16.19
CA TRP A 131 32.74 7.73 -16.45
C TRP A 131 34.21 7.93 -16.05
N ARG A 132 34.64 7.39 -14.90
CA ARG A 132 36.04 7.44 -14.43
C ARG A 132 37.03 6.72 -15.35
N GLN A 133 36.63 5.62 -15.99
CA GLN A 133 37.48 4.84 -16.90
C GLN A 133 37.57 5.42 -18.32
N ASN A 134 36.81 6.46 -18.65
CA ASN A 134 36.78 7.05 -19.99
C ASN A 134 37.71 8.27 -20.05
N GLU A 135 39.00 8.06 -20.31
CA GLU A 135 40.03 9.12 -20.33
C GLU A 135 39.76 10.24 -21.35
N THR A 136 38.92 10.01 -22.36
CA THR A 136 38.58 11.01 -23.39
C THR A 136 37.60 12.08 -22.92
N LEU A 137 36.87 11.87 -21.83
CA LEU A 137 35.91 12.86 -21.28
C LEU A 137 36.56 13.84 -20.31
N HIS A 138 37.72 13.51 -19.73
CA HIS A 138 38.38 14.36 -18.74
C HIS A 138 38.76 15.75 -19.29
N LEU A 139 39.08 15.84 -20.58
CA LEU A 139 39.34 17.11 -21.28
C LEU A 139 38.06 17.92 -21.56
N TYR A 140 36.92 17.26 -21.77
CA TYR A 140 35.65 17.92 -22.06
C TYR A 140 35.00 18.52 -20.80
N ILE A 141 35.14 17.85 -19.65
CA ILE A 141 34.64 18.36 -18.36
C ILE A 141 35.48 19.53 -17.84
N LEU A 142 36.80 19.53 -18.05
CA LEU A 142 37.61 20.71 -17.73
C LEU A 142 37.17 21.94 -18.57
N PHE A 143 36.80 21.72 -19.83
CA PHE A 143 36.31 22.77 -20.72
C PHE A 143 34.94 23.32 -20.30
N ILE A 144 34.01 22.45 -19.88
CA ILE A 144 32.68 22.85 -19.40
C ILE A 144 32.76 23.54 -18.02
N TYR A 145 33.64 23.08 -17.11
CA TYR A 145 33.82 23.69 -15.79
C TYR A 145 34.46 25.08 -15.87
N ILE A 146 35.40 25.29 -16.80
CA ILE A 146 35.98 26.61 -17.09
C ILE A 146 34.94 27.56 -17.69
N PHE A 147 34.04 27.06 -18.54
CA PHE A 147 32.98 27.89 -19.16
C PHE A 147 31.87 28.31 -18.19
N ILE A 148 31.62 27.51 -17.14
CA ILE A 148 30.63 27.81 -16.10
C ILE A 148 31.20 28.76 -15.03
N THR A 149 32.53 28.80 -14.83
CA THR A 149 33.18 29.61 -13.77
C THR A 149 33.53 31.04 -14.23
N ILE A 150 33.54 31.34 -15.54
CA ILE A 150 33.87 32.67 -16.10
C ILE A 150 32.60 33.51 -16.37
N LYS A 151 31.47 33.18 -15.74
CA LYS A 151 30.24 33.98 -15.84
C LYS A 151 29.69 34.35 -14.46
#